data_AF-K1ZFH2-F1
#
_entry.id   AF-K1ZFH2-F1
#
_cell.length_a   1.000
_cell.length_b   1.000
_cell.length_c   1.000
_cell.angle_alpha   90.00
_cell.angle_beta   90.00
_cell.angle_gamma   90.00
#
_symmetry.space_group_name_H-M   'P 1'
#
loop_
_entity.id
_entity.type
_entity.pdbx_description
1 polymer ?
#
loop_
_entity_poly.entity_id
_entity_poly.type
_entity_poly.pdbx_seq_one_letter_code
_entity_poly.pdbx_strand_id
1 'polypeptide(L)'
;MNMPQPMSTRLTIRQTTTVITPDGVSEQEEHLAIETPYTIALNDETIGASMVLPIGLEEFGVGFLFGQGYIKTPEEIKEIVVCPEGRIAVYADVDMTPKEVIITSGCGGTGKIAREMLDGAFEPLQECTITFPEIGAFIRQALQSSPLGPRTHCVHGCGLWQDGKLQVYYEDV
;
A
#
# COMPACT_ATOMS: atom_id res chain seq x y z
N MET A 1 -1.48 -24.77 15.25
CA MET A 1 -0.49 -24.39 14.21
C MET A 1 -0.02 -23.00 14.56
N ASN A 2 1.26 -22.84 14.90
CA ASN A 2 1.83 -21.53 15.19
C ASN A 2 1.96 -20.77 13.87
N MET A 3 1.21 -19.67 13.73
CA MET A 3 1.49 -18.69 12.69
C MET A 3 2.91 -18.15 12.93
N PRO A 4 3.74 -18.01 11.88
CA PRO A 4 5.01 -17.30 12.02
C PRO A 4 4.71 -15.89 12.56
N GLN A 5 5.35 -15.53 13.68
CA GLN A 5 5.27 -14.15 14.17
C GLN A 5 5.91 -13.26 13.11
N PRO A 6 5.22 -12.23 12.59
CA PRO A 6 5.87 -11.28 11.70
C PRO A 6 7.02 -10.62 12.46
N MET A 7 8.20 -10.59 11.85
CA MET A 7 9.30 -9.76 12.34
C MET A 7 8.73 -8.36 12.58
N SER A 8 8.78 -7.89 13.83
CA SER A 8 8.17 -6.61 14.22
C SER A 8 8.96 -5.47 13.60
N THR A 9 8.70 -5.17 12.33
CA THR A 9 9.26 -4.02 11.64
C THR A 9 8.74 -2.77 12.31
N ARG A 10 9.66 -1.89 12.72
CA ARG A 10 9.31 -0.60 13.32
C ARG A 10 8.60 0.23 12.24
N LEU A 11 7.41 0.76 12.55
CA LEU A 11 6.61 1.58 11.62
C LEU A 11 6.73 3.09 11.90
N THR A 12 7.28 3.47 13.05
CA THR A 12 7.46 4.88 13.44
C THR A 12 8.80 5.13 14.13
N ILE A 13 9.38 6.30 13.90
CA ILE A 13 10.49 6.84 14.70
C ILE A 13 9.99 7.94 15.65
N ARG A 14 10.74 8.20 16.72
CA ARG A 14 10.49 9.35 17.60
C ARG A 14 11.55 10.40 17.31
N GLN A 15 11.15 11.65 17.23
CA GLN A 15 12.06 12.77 16.99
C GLN A 15 11.71 13.95 17.90
N THR A 16 12.74 14.58 18.44
CA THR A 16 12.60 15.83 19.18
C THR A 16 12.41 16.97 18.18
N THR A 17 11.30 17.70 18.31
CA THR A 17 10.96 18.85 17.48
C THR A 17 10.92 20.10 18.33
N THR A 18 11.43 21.20 17.78
CA THR A 18 11.33 22.53 18.38
C THR A 18 10.13 23.28 17.79
N VAL A 19 9.14 23.58 18.62
CA VAL A 19 7.99 24.40 18.26
C VAL A 19 8.28 25.85 18.57
N ILE A 20 8.16 26.71 17.56
CA ILE A 20 8.42 28.14 17.65
C ILE A 20 7.09 28.88 17.44
N THR A 21 6.65 29.63 18.45
CA THR A 21 5.44 30.46 18.42
C THR A 21 5.78 31.90 18.82
N PRO A 22 4.85 32.87 18.67
CA PRO A 22 5.05 34.23 19.19
C PRO A 22 5.30 34.29 20.71
N ASP A 23 4.78 33.32 21.47
CA ASP A 23 4.86 33.26 22.92
C ASP A 23 6.16 32.62 23.43
N GLY A 24 6.92 31.96 22.55
CA GLY A 24 8.22 31.40 22.90
C GLY A 24 8.62 30.17 22.07
N VAL A 25 9.59 29.44 22.61
CA VAL A 25 10.16 28.23 22.02
C VAL A 25 10.02 27.09 23.02
N SER A 26 9.55 25.94 22.56
CA SER A 26 9.44 24.72 23.36
C SER A 26 9.87 23.49 22.57
N GLU A 27 10.39 22.48 23.25
CA GLU A 27 10.67 21.17 22.66
C GLU A 27 9.52 20.19 22.94
N GLN A 28 9.24 19.33 21.97
CA GLN A 28 8.31 18.22 22.11
C GLN A 28 8.77 16.99 21.33
N GLU A 29 8.27 15.81 21.70
CA GLU A 29 8.54 14.56 20.99
C GLU A 29 7.43 14.27 19.99
N GLU A 30 7.80 14.02 18.75
CA GLU A 30 6.90 13.68 17.66
C GLU A 30 7.09 12.25 17.16
N HIS A 31 6.01 11.65 16.66
CA HIS A 31 6.05 10.37 15.97
C HIS A 31 6.08 10.59 14.46
N LEU A 32 7.12 10.11 13.79
CA LEU A 32 7.21 10.15 12.33
C LEU A 32 6.99 8.76 11.76
N ALA A 33 6.16 8.65 10.73
CA ALA A 33 6.01 7.41 9.96
C ALA A 33 7.34 7.06 9.26
N ILE A 34 7.63 5.78 9.13
CA ILE A 34 8.80 5.32 8.37
C ILE A 34 8.41 5.21 6.90
N GLU A 35 9.20 5.84 6.05
CA GLU A 35 9.13 5.74 4.60
C GLU A 35 10.44 5.09 4.11
N THR A 36 10.36 3.94 3.43
CA THR A 36 11.55 3.19 2.98
C THR A 36 11.40 2.73 1.52
N PRO A 37 12.47 2.76 0.71
CA PRO A 37 12.40 2.28 -0.65
C PRO A 37 12.26 0.75 -0.69
N TYR A 38 11.37 0.26 -1.54
CA TYR A 38 11.27 -1.13 -1.95
C TYR A 38 11.31 -1.24 -3.48
N THR A 39 12.07 -2.20 -3.98
CA THR A 39 12.07 -2.59 -5.40
C THR A 39 11.08 -3.73 -5.62
N ILE A 40 10.31 -3.68 -6.70
CA ILE A 40 9.37 -4.73 -7.09
C ILE A 40 9.94 -5.44 -8.31
N ALA A 41 10.08 -6.76 -8.20
CA ALA A 41 10.53 -7.62 -9.28
C ALA A 41 9.44 -8.63 -9.67
N LEU A 42 9.32 -8.89 -10.96
CA LEU A 42 8.45 -9.92 -11.53
C LEU A 42 9.34 -10.93 -12.27
N ASN A 43 9.27 -12.21 -11.92
CA ASN A 43 10.09 -13.27 -12.51
C ASN A 43 11.59 -12.88 -12.58
N ASP A 44 12.11 -12.41 -11.45
CA ASP A 44 13.48 -11.92 -11.24
C ASP A 44 13.87 -10.61 -11.96
N GLU A 45 13.04 -10.04 -12.84
CA GLU A 45 13.31 -8.73 -13.45
C GLU A 45 12.70 -7.58 -12.64
N THR A 46 13.49 -6.53 -12.39
CA THR A 46 13.01 -5.34 -11.67
C THR A 46 12.07 -4.52 -12.54
N ILE A 47 10.81 -4.39 -12.10
CA ILE A 47 9.77 -3.62 -12.80
C ILE A 47 9.74 -2.17 -12.32
N GLY A 48 9.96 -1.94 -11.03
CA GLY A 48 9.90 -0.61 -10.46
C GLY A 48 10.36 -0.55 -9.02
N ALA A 49 10.18 0.61 -8.43
CA ALA A 49 10.38 0.85 -7.02
C ALA A 49 9.24 1.71 -6.48
N SER A 50 9.10 1.74 -5.16
CA SER A 50 8.26 2.72 -4.45
C SER A 50 8.86 3.01 -3.09
N MET A 51 8.58 4.20 -2.58
CA MET A 51 8.71 4.47 -1.15
C MET A 51 7.44 3.94 -0.47
N VAL A 52 7.58 3.19 0.62
CA VAL A 52 6.46 2.53 1.31
C VAL A 52 6.63 2.56 2.82
N LEU A 53 5.53 2.41 3.54
CA LEU A 53 5.49 1.93 4.91
C LEU A 53 5.79 0.42 4.89
N PRO A 54 6.72 -0.13 5.70
CA PRO A 54 7.13 -1.52 5.57
C PRO A 54 6.15 -2.51 6.24
N ILE A 55 4.90 -2.50 5.79
CA ILE A 55 3.79 -3.37 6.17
C ILE A 55 2.95 -3.71 4.92
N GLY A 56 2.30 -4.88 4.89
CA GLY A 56 1.47 -5.28 3.74
C GLY A 56 2.25 -5.42 2.42
N LEU A 57 3.53 -5.80 2.50
CA LEU A 57 4.46 -5.76 1.37
C LEU A 57 4.18 -6.84 0.31
N GLU A 58 3.60 -7.97 0.70
CA GLU A 58 3.17 -9.02 -0.25
C GLU A 58 2.02 -8.49 -1.10
N GLU A 59 1.01 -7.91 -0.45
CA GLU A 59 -0.15 -7.32 -1.11
C GLU A 59 0.24 -6.12 -1.96
N PHE A 60 1.18 -5.29 -1.50
CA PHE A 60 1.72 -4.19 -2.27
C PHE A 60 2.43 -4.67 -3.54
N GLY A 61 3.28 -5.70 -3.46
CA GLY A 61 3.99 -6.23 -4.63
C GLY A 61 3.03 -6.70 -5.73
N VAL A 62 2.00 -7.45 -5.35
CA VAL A 62 0.96 -7.92 -6.27
C VAL A 62 0.12 -6.77 -6.81
N GLY A 63 -0.39 -5.91 -5.93
CA GLY A 63 -1.22 -4.76 -6.30
C GLY A 63 -0.49 -3.76 -7.20
N PHE A 64 0.81 -3.56 -6.96
CA PHE A 64 1.68 -2.75 -7.80
C PHE A 64 1.74 -3.33 -9.22
N LEU A 65 2.03 -4.62 -9.37
CA LEU A 65 2.13 -5.27 -10.69
C LEU A 65 0.78 -5.34 -11.41
N PHE A 66 -0.32 -5.48 -10.67
CA PHE A 66 -1.68 -5.33 -11.21
C PHE A 66 -1.93 -3.92 -11.74
N GLY A 67 -1.61 -2.88 -10.96
CA GLY A 67 -1.75 -1.48 -11.37
C GLY A 67 -0.83 -1.07 -12.54
N GLN A 68 0.25 -1.83 -12.78
CA GLN A 68 1.12 -1.69 -13.95
C GLN A 68 0.68 -2.55 -15.15
N GLY A 69 -0.39 -3.35 -15.02
CA GLY A 69 -0.93 -4.18 -16.10
C GLY A 69 -0.16 -5.48 -16.40
N TYR A 70 0.75 -5.91 -15.52
CA TYR A 70 1.48 -7.18 -15.67
C TYR A 70 0.68 -8.37 -15.15
N ILE A 71 -0.02 -8.19 -14.02
CA ILE A 71 -0.89 -9.21 -13.42
C ILE A 71 -2.33 -8.81 -13.67
N LYS A 72 -3.17 -9.77 -14.05
CA LYS A 72 -4.60 -9.59 -14.33
C LYS A 72 -5.46 -10.40 -13.40
N THR A 73 -5.04 -11.62 -13.05
CA THR A 73 -5.82 -12.49 -12.16
C THR A 73 -4.95 -13.12 -11.07
N PRO A 74 -5.55 -13.47 -9.91
CA PRO A 74 -4.79 -14.08 -8.82
C PRO A 74 -4.16 -15.43 -9.18
N GLU A 75 -4.75 -16.18 -10.11
CA GLU A 75 -4.30 -17.51 -10.51
C GLU A 75 -2.96 -17.49 -11.27
N GLU A 76 -2.59 -16.33 -11.82
CA GLU A 76 -1.29 -16.15 -12.48
C GLU A 76 -0.15 -16.18 -11.47
N ILE A 77 -0.40 -15.87 -10.19
CA ILE A 77 0.62 -15.72 -9.14
C ILE A 77 1.01 -17.09 -8.58
N LYS A 78 2.31 -17.37 -8.55
CA LYS A 78 2.89 -18.60 -7.99
C LYS A 78 3.47 -18.42 -6.61
N GLU A 79 4.21 -17.33 -6.41
CA GLU A 79 4.96 -17.10 -5.19
C GLU A 79 5.27 -15.61 -5.02
N ILE A 80 5.35 -15.18 -3.75
CA ILE A 80 5.75 -13.83 -3.37
C ILE A 80 6.80 -13.96 -2.27
N VAL A 81 7.93 -13.26 -2.42
CA VAL A 81 9.03 -13.25 -1.47
C VAL A 81 9.36 -11.81 -1.10
N VAL A 82 9.21 -11.47 0.18
CA VAL A 82 9.63 -10.18 0.73
C VAL A 82 11.04 -10.31 1.30
N CYS A 83 11.99 -9.66 0.66
CA CYS A 83 13.39 -9.66 1.05
C CYS A 83 13.68 -8.51 2.04
N PRO A 84 14.40 -8.77 3.15
CA PRO A 84 14.75 -7.75 4.14
C PRO A 84 15.53 -6.55 3.58
N GLU A 85 16.19 -6.71 2.43
CA GLU A 85 17.03 -5.70 1.79
C GLU A 85 16.24 -4.65 0.99
N GLY A 86 14.90 -4.65 1.07
CA GLY A 86 14.05 -3.70 0.34
C GLY A 86 13.69 -4.19 -1.07
N ARG A 87 13.37 -5.48 -1.20
CA ARG A 87 12.92 -6.08 -2.47
C ARG A 87 11.70 -6.95 -2.24
N ILE A 88 10.72 -6.86 -3.14
CA ILE A 88 9.58 -7.78 -3.23
C ILE A 88 9.72 -8.51 -4.57
N ALA A 89 9.91 -9.83 -4.54
CA ALA A 89 9.98 -10.68 -5.72
C ALA A 89 8.65 -11.42 -5.88
N VAL A 90 7.99 -11.23 -7.03
CA VAL A 90 6.75 -11.90 -7.39
C VAL A 90 7.05 -12.83 -8.56
N TYR A 91 6.63 -14.10 -8.45
CA TYR A 91 6.72 -15.07 -9.52
C TYR A 91 5.32 -15.35 -10.06
N ALA A 92 5.14 -15.23 -11.38
CA ALA A 92 3.83 -15.38 -12.02
C ALA A 92 3.92 -15.86 -13.48
N ASP A 93 2.88 -16.57 -13.93
CA ASP A 93 2.73 -17.02 -15.32
C ASP A 93 2.11 -15.93 -16.20
N VAL A 94 2.92 -14.94 -16.56
CA VAL A 94 2.48 -13.75 -17.32
C VAL A 94 3.44 -13.40 -18.45
N ASP A 95 2.95 -12.64 -19.42
CA ASP A 95 3.78 -12.02 -20.46
C ASP A 95 4.54 -10.82 -19.86
N MET A 96 5.86 -10.82 -20.03
CA MET A 96 6.75 -9.77 -19.53
C MET A 96 7.03 -8.65 -20.54
N THR A 97 6.30 -8.62 -21.66
CA THR A 97 6.42 -7.56 -22.65
C THR A 97 6.24 -6.18 -22.00
N PRO A 98 7.22 -5.25 -22.15
CA PRO A 98 7.12 -3.93 -21.56
C PRO A 98 5.86 -3.19 -21.97
N LYS A 99 5.13 -2.66 -20.98
CA LYS A 99 3.90 -1.91 -21.19
C LYS A 99 4.19 -0.45 -21.52
N GLU A 100 3.40 0.13 -22.44
CA GLU A 100 3.38 1.58 -22.61
C GLU A 100 2.75 2.22 -21.36
N VAL A 101 3.50 3.09 -20.69
CA VAL A 101 3.07 3.70 -19.43
C VAL A 101 2.96 5.21 -19.57
N ILE A 102 1.93 5.77 -18.95
CA ILE A 102 1.79 7.19 -18.69
C ILE A 102 2.45 7.48 -17.34
N ILE A 103 3.39 8.41 -17.32
CA ILE A 103 4.07 8.84 -16.11
C ILE A 103 3.36 10.07 -15.54
N THR A 104 2.80 9.92 -14.35
CA THR A 104 2.16 10.98 -13.56
C THR A 104 3.07 11.43 -12.43
N SER A 105 2.68 12.52 -11.73
CA SER A 105 3.37 12.96 -10.51
C SER A 105 3.03 12.01 -9.36
N GLY A 106 3.95 11.11 -9.02
CA GLY A 106 3.86 10.20 -7.86
C GLY A 106 5.25 9.92 -7.29
N CYS A 107 5.34 9.77 -5.97
CA CYS A 107 6.61 9.46 -5.29
C CYS A 107 7.10 8.06 -5.70
N GLY A 108 8.42 7.87 -5.81
CA GLY A 108 9.05 6.56 -5.94
C GLY A 108 8.83 5.78 -7.23
N GLY A 109 7.93 6.20 -8.14
CA GLY A 109 7.63 5.47 -9.39
C GLY A 109 6.22 4.88 -9.46
N THR A 110 5.38 5.11 -8.45
CA THR A 110 3.95 4.72 -8.41
C THR A 110 3.07 5.53 -9.35
N GLY A 111 3.57 6.64 -9.87
CA GLY A 111 2.86 7.45 -10.87
C GLY A 111 2.77 6.82 -12.27
N LYS A 112 3.27 5.60 -12.47
CA LYS A 112 3.18 4.90 -13.75
C LYS A 112 1.83 4.20 -13.86
N ILE A 113 1.09 4.47 -14.93
CA ILE A 113 -0.18 3.82 -15.23
C ILE A 113 -0.05 3.20 -16.62
N ALA A 114 -0.36 1.92 -16.78
CA ALA A 114 -0.38 1.31 -18.10
C ALA A 114 -1.44 1.99 -18.97
N ARG A 115 -1.07 2.44 -20.16
CA ARG A 115 -1.96 3.19 -21.06
C ARG A 115 -3.22 2.40 -21.42
N GLU A 116 -3.07 1.09 -21.59
CA GLU A 116 -4.18 0.16 -21.83
C GLU A 116 -5.24 0.16 -20.72
N MET A 117 -4.90 0.51 -19.47
CA MET A 117 -5.86 0.60 -18.37
C MET A 117 -6.70 1.89 -18.41
N LEU A 118 -6.25 2.91 -19.15
CA LEU A 118 -6.98 4.17 -19.33
C LEU A 118 -7.83 4.16 -20.60
N ASP A 119 -7.28 3.60 -21.67
CA ASP A 119 -7.92 3.56 -22.98
C ASP A 119 -8.82 2.31 -23.15
N GLY A 120 -8.68 1.32 -22.26
CA GLY A 120 -9.38 0.03 -22.32
C GLY A 120 -10.85 0.08 -21.91
N ALA A 121 -11.61 -0.92 -22.34
CA ALA A 121 -12.97 -1.14 -21.86
C ALA A 121 -12.94 -1.75 -20.46
N PHE A 122 -13.89 -1.34 -19.61
CA PHE A 122 -14.07 -1.93 -18.29
C PHE A 122 -14.95 -3.18 -18.38
N GLU A 123 -14.47 -4.29 -17.82
CA GLU A 123 -15.30 -5.45 -17.55
C GLU A 123 -16.43 -5.09 -16.57
N PRO A 124 -17.57 -5.80 -16.58
CA PRO A 124 -18.65 -5.59 -15.63
C PRO A 124 -18.14 -5.66 -14.18
N LEU A 125 -18.54 -4.69 -13.37
CA LEU A 125 -18.21 -4.67 -11.96
C LEU A 125 -18.96 -5.77 -11.20
N GLN A 126 -18.34 -6.27 -10.14
CA GLN A 126 -19.02 -7.16 -9.20
C GLN A 126 -20.17 -6.41 -8.51
N GLU A 127 -21.32 -7.07 -8.38
CA GLU A 127 -22.44 -6.51 -7.62
C GLU A 127 -22.09 -6.49 -6.12
N CYS A 128 -22.15 -5.30 -5.52
CA CYS A 128 -22.06 -5.13 -4.08
C CYS A 128 -23.14 -4.15 -3.62
N THR A 129 -23.67 -4.39 -2.42
CA THR A 129 -24.63 -3.47 -1.79
C THR A 129 -24.10 -3.10 -0.41
N ILE A 130 -24.13 -1.80 -0.11
CA ILE A 130 -23.89 -1.27 1.23
C ILE A 130 -25.10 -0.44 1.64
N THR A 131 -25.62 -0.71 2.83
CA THR A 131 -26.72 0.06 3.39
C THR A 131 -26.19 1.35 4.02
N PHE A 132 -27.03 2.39 4.06
CA PHE A 132 -26.64 3.67 4.65
C PHE A 132 -26.14 3.57 6.12
N PRO A 133 -26.75 2.76 7.00
CA PRO A 133 -26.22 2.54 8.35
C PRO A 133 -24.83 1.90 8.38
N GLU A 134 -24.54 0.99 7.44
CA GLU A 134 -23.23 0.32 7.35
C GLU A 134 -22.13 1.30 6.96
N ILE A 135 -22.41 2.35 6.18
CA ILE A 135 -21.40 3.37 5.80
C ILE A 135 -20.79 4.00 7.06
N GLY A 136 -21.63 4.35 8.05
CA GLY A 136 -21.15 4.91 9.30
C GLY A 136 -20.33 3.91 10.12
N ALA A 137 -20.68 2.63 10.08
CA ALA A 137 -19.90 1.58 10.74
C ALA A 137 -18.55 1.37 10.04
N PHE A 138 -18.54 1.34 8.71
CA PHE A 138 -17.35 1.19 7.88
C PHE A 138 -16.35 2.32 8.13
N ILE A 139 -16.77 3.57 8.04
CA ILE A 139 -15.90 4.73 8.27
C ILE A 139 -15.23 4.66 9.64
N ARG A 140 -16.00 4.36 10.71
CA ARG A 140 -15.45 4.29 12.06
C ARG A 140 -14.47 3.14 12.22
N GLN A 141 -14.82 1.96 11.70
CA GLN A 141 -13.93 0.79 11.77
C GLN A 141 -12.63 1.04 11.01
N ALA A 142 -12.69 1.62 9.81
CA ALA A 142 -11.49 1.95 9.03
C ALA A 142 -10.62 2.99 9.77
N LEU A 143 -11.19 4.11 10.21
CA LEU A 143 -10.43 5.17 10.90
C LEU A 143 -9.87 4.76 12.27
N GLN A 144 -10.44 3.72 12.90
CA GLN A 144 -10.01 3.21 14.20
C GLN A 144 -9.19 1.91 14.08
N SER A 145 -8.95 1.42 12.87
CA SER A 145 -8.23 0.17 12.62
C SER A 145 -6.74 0.24 12.99
N SER A 146 -6.16 1.45 12.99
CA SER A 146 -4.75 1.68 13.30
C SER A 146 -4.53 3.01 14.01
N PRO A 147 -3.56 3.10 14.93
CA PRO A 147 -3.19 4.35 15.57
C PRO A 147 -2.20 5.18 14.73
N LEU A 148 -1.70 4.70 13.58
CA LEU A 148 -0.64 5.39 12.83
C LEU A 148 -1.08 6.74 12.27
N GLY A 149 -2.25 6.82 11.64
CA GLY A 149 -2.82 8.07 11.15
C GLY A 149 -2.88 9.16 12.22
N PRO A 150 -3.59 8.95 13.35
CA PRO A 150 -3.66 9.93 14.43
C PRO A 150 -2.32 10.23 15.13
N ARG A 151 -1.34 9.34 15.07
CA ARG A 151 -0.04 9.53 15.73
C ARG A 151 0.97 10.27 14.86
N THR A 152 0.95 10.03 13.56
CA THR A 152 2.00 10.51 12.64
C THR A 152 1.49 11.56 11.66
N HIS A 153 0.17 11.59 11.41
CA HIS A 153 -0.47 12.42 10.40
C HIS A 153 0.12 12.25 8.98
N CYS A 154 0.80 11.13 8.71
CA CYS A 154 1.62 10.91 7.52
C CYS A 154 1.38 9.52 6.89
N VAL A 155 0.15 9.02 6.98
CA VAL A 155 -0.26 7.80 6.30
C VAL A 155 -1.67 7.95 5.73
N HIS A 156 -1.90 7.28 4.61
CA HIS A 156 -3.22 7.05 4.03
C HIS A 156 -3.71 5.64 4.38
N GLY A 157 -5.02 5.49 4.53
CA GLY A 157 -5.66 4.20 4.80
C GLY A 157 -6.65 3.81 3.71
N CYS A 158 -6.65 2.54 3.32
CA CYS A 158 -7.60 1.97 2.37
C CYS A 158 -8.20 0.68 2.94
N GLY A 159 -9.52 0.51 2.85
CA GLY A 159 -10.21 -0.67 3.37
C GLY A 159 -11.31 -1.15 2.45
N LEU A 160 -11.67 -2.42 2.60
CA LEU A 160 -12.78 -3.06 1.87
C LEU A 160 -13.88 -3.51 2.84
N TRP A 161 -15.12 -3.20 2.50
CA TRP A 161 -16.31 -3.58 3.28
C TRP A 161 -17.17 -4.58 2.50
N GLN A 162 -17.53 -5.68 3.16
CA GLN A 162 -18.42 -6.70 2.61
C GLN A 162 -19.08 -7.45 3.76
N ASP A 163 -20.29 -7.96 3.56
CA ASP A 163 -21.03 -8.77 4.56
C ASP A 163 -21.11 -8.12 5.95
N GLY A 164 -21.33 -6.80 5.99
CA GLY A 164 -21.50 -6.05 7.22
C GLY A 164 -20.22 -5.89 8.07
N LYS A 165 -19.03 -6.10 7.50
CA LYS A 165 -17.76 -5.94 8.22
C LYS A 165 -16.61 -5.41 7.36
N LEU A 166 -15.62 -4.83 8.02
CA LEU A 166 -14.33 -4.48 7.43
C LEU A 166 -13.54 -5.78 7.16
N GLN A 167 -13.29 -6.09 5.90
CA GLN A 167 -12.61 -7.33 5.50
C GLN A 167 -11.09 -7.18 5.61
N VAL A 168 -10.57 -6.07 5.10
CA VAL A 168 -9.15 -5.72 5.12
C VAL A 168 -8.99 -4.21 5.26
N TYR A 169 -7.85 -3.80 5.81
CA TYR A 169 -7.44 -2.41 5.91
C TYR A 169 -5.91 -2.33 5.84
N TYR A 170 -5.39 -1.49 4.95
CA TYR A 170 -3.97 -1.26 4.76
C TYR A 170 -3.65 0.22 4.90
N GLU A 171 -2.45 0.52 5.37
CA GLU A 171 -1.88 1.86 5.44
C GLU A 171 -0.56 1.93 4.68
N ASP A 172 -0.31 3.06 4.04
CA ASP A 172 0.97 3.41 3.44
C ASP A 172 1.20 4.93 3.59
N VAL A 173 2.42 5.42 3.35
CA VAL A 173 2.79 6.86 3.52
C VAL A 173 2.13 7.74 2.46
#